data_AF-A0A3C1IBT9-F1
#
_entry.id   AF-A0A3C1IBT9-F1
#
_cell.length_a   1.000
_cell.length_b   1.000
_cell.length_c   1.000
_cell.angle_alpha   90.00
_cell.angle_beta   90.00
_cell.angle_gamma   90.00
#
_symmetry.space_group_name_H-M   'P 1'
#
loop_
_entity.id
_entity.type
_entity.pdbx_description
1 polymer ?
#
loop_
_entity_poly.entity_id
_entity_poly.type
_entity_poly.pdbx_seq_one_letter_code
_entity_poly.pdbx_strand_id
1 'polypeptide(L)' 'MKLTPREKDKLLVSVAAMVARGRLQRGVKLNYPEAIALITDFVVEGARDG' A
#
# COMPACT_ATOMS: atom_id res chain seq x y z
N MET A 1 -4.28 -4.80 19.86
CA MET A 1 -4.42 -5.87 18.84
C MET A 1 -3.32 -6.90 19.05
N LYS A 2 -3.58 -8.19 18.79
CA LYS A 2 -2.55 -9.25 18.81
C LYS A 2 -2.18 -9.62 17.37
N LEU A 3 -1.47 -8.72 16.71
CA LEU A 3 -1.11 -8.88 15.29
C LEU A 3 -0.04 -9.97 15.14
N THR A 4 -0.29 -10.87 14.21
CA THR A 4 0.71 -11.81 13.69
C THR A 4 1.83 -11.02 12.97
N PRO A 5 3.03 -11.59 12.82
CA PRO A 5 4.11 -10.96 12.04
C PRO A 5 3.66 -10.56 10.63
N ARG A 6 2.91 -11.45 9.96
CA ARG A 6 2.38 -11.20 8.61
C ARG A 6 1.43 -10.01 8.53
N GLU A 7 0.58 -9.82 9.55
CA GLU A 7 -0.32 -8.66 9.59
C GLU A 7 0.45 -7.36 9.80
N LYS A 8 1.54 -7.38 10.59
CA LYS A 8 2.42 -6.22 10.72
C LYS A 8 3.12 -5.87 9.40
N ASP A 9 3.57 -6.87 8.64
CA ASP A 9 4.20 -6.63 7.34
C ASP A 9 3.22 -5.99 6.34
N LYS A 10 1.95 -6.42 6.35
CA LYS A 10 0.89 -5.79 5.53
C LYS A 10 0.71 -4.30 5.87
N LEU A 11 0.83 -3.91 7.14
CA LEU A 11 0.76 -2.50 7.53
C LEU A 11 1.89 -1.68 6.87
N LEU A 12 3.10 -2.24 6.73
CA LEU A 12 4.19 -1.56 6.05
C LEU A 12 3.88 -1.32 4.56
N VAL A 13 3.24 -2.28 3.91
CA VAL A 13 2.78 -2.14 2.50
C VAL A 13 1.74 -1.02 2.38
N SER A 14 0.76 -0.97 3.29
CA SER A 14 -0.26 0.08 3.27
C SER A 14 0.33 1.48 3.53
N VAL A 15 1.33 1.60 4.40
CA VAL A 15 2.06 2.86 4.60
C VAL A 15 2.82 3.26 3.33
N ALA A 16 3.51 2.33 2.68
CA ALA A 16 4.20 2.60 1.42
C ALA A 16 3.22 3.07 0.33
N ALA A 17 2.04 2.45 0.25
CA ALA A 17 0.98 2.82 -0.70
C ALA A 17 0.41 4.21 -0.42
N MET A 18 0.21 4.59 0.85
CA MET A 18 -0.20 5.95 1.22
C MET A 18 0.82 7.00 0.78
N VAL A 19 2.12 6.75 0.99
CA VAL A 19 3.19 7.64 0.53
C VAL A 19 3.21 7.74 -1.00
N ALA A 20 3.08 6.60 -1.69
CA ALA A 20 3.03 6.52 -3.15
C ALA A 20 1.82 7.30 -3.71
N ARG A 21 0.62 7.16 -3.13
CA ARG A 21 -0.57 7.97 -3.48
C ARG A 21 -0.31 9.45 -3.35
N GLY A 22 0.27 9.88 -2.23
CA GLY A 22 0.60 11.29 -2.01
C GLY A 22 1.62 11.83 -3.04
N ARG A 23 2.60 11.01 -3.45
CA ARG A 23 3.55 11.37 -4.53
C ARG A 23 2.83 11.49 -5.88
N LEU A 24 2.00 10.52 -6.23
CA LEU A 24 1.23 10.52 -7.48
C LEU A 24 0.32 11.73 -7.60
N GLN A 25 -0.39 12.09 -6.52
CA GLN A 25 -1.28 13.26 -6.48
C GLN A 25 -0.54 14.59 -6.73
N ARG A 26 0.76 14.66 -6.41
CA ARG A 26 1.62 15.82 -6.72
C ARG A 26 2.20 15.78 -8.14
N GLY A 27 1.80 14.81 -8.97
CA GLY A 27 2.30 14.64 -10.33
C GLY A 27 3.65 13.95 -10.44
N VAL A 28 4.16 13.35 -9.35
CA VAL A 28 5.42 12.61 -9.38
C VAL A 28 5.20 11.25 -10.04
N LYS A 29 6.02 10.92 -11.05
CA LYS A 29 6.04 9.58 -11.63
C LYS A 29 6.51 8.58 -10.58
N LEU A 30 5.73 7.53 -10.38
CA LEU A 30 6.05 6.51 -9.40
C LEU A 30 7.24 5.66 -9.85
N ASN A 31 8.08 5.31 -8.89
CA ASN A 31 9.12 4.30 -9.09
C ASN A 31 8.56 2.88 -8.90
N TYR A 32 9.41 1.88 -9.11
CA TYR A 32 9.03 0.47 -9.05
C TYR A 32 8.37 0.05 -7.71
N PRO A 33 8.99 0.27 -6.52
CA PRO A 33 8.38 -0.14 -5.26
C PRO A 33 7.11 0.65 -4.93
N GLU A 34 7.01 1.92 -5.33
CA GLU A 34 5.80 2.71 -5.14
C GLU A 34 4.63 2.16 -5.94
N ALA A 35 4.87 1.81 -7.22
CA ALA A 35 3.85 1.22 -8.07
C ALA A 35 3.35 -0.12 -7.51
N ILE A 36 4.27 -0.98 -7.05
CA ILE A 36 3.91 -2.25 -6.41
C ILE A 36 3.08 -2.03 -5.15
N ALA A 37 3.50 -1.12 -4.27
CA ALA A 37 2.79 -0.85 -3.03
C ALA A 37 1.36 -0.37 -3.31
N LEU A 38 1.20 0.55 -4.26
CA LEU A 38 -0.10 1.09 -4.64
C LEU A 38 -1.04 0.02 -5.19
N ILE A 39 -0.56 -0.84 -6.10
CA ILE A 39 -1.35 -1.95 -6.66
C ILE A 39 -1.69 -2.97 -5.58
N THR A 40 -0.73 -3.32 -4.73
CA THR A 40 -0.93 -4.33 -3.67
C THR A 40 -1.98 -3.87 -2.67
N ASP A 41 -1.88 -2.63 -2.21
CA ASP A 41 -2.83 -2.04 -1.27
C ASP A 41 -4.24 -1.97 -1.89
N PHE A 42 -4.35 -1.59 -3.17
CA PHE A 42 -5.63 -1.62 -3.88
C PHE A 42 -6.29 -2.99 -3.90
N VAL A 43 -5.53 -4.06 -4.19
CA VAL A 43 -6.06 -5.44 -4.21
C VAL A 43 -6.43 -5.91 -2.81
N VAL A 44 -5.63 -5.56 -1.79
CA VAL A 44 -5.90 -5.94 -0.39
C VAL A 44 -7.17 -5.29 0.13
N GLU A 45 -7.37 -4.00 -0.15
CA GLU A 45 -8.59 -3.28 0.21
C GLU A 45 -9.80 -3.78 -0.60
N GLY A 46 -9.63 -4.06 -1.90
CA GLY A 46 -10.69 -4.69 -2.69
C GLY A 46 -11.12 -6.05 -2.13
N ALA A 47 -10.16 -6.89 -1.72
CA ALA A 47 -10.47 -8.16 -1.05
C ALA A 47 -11.15 -7.97 0.33
N ARG A 48 -11.00 -6.79 0.95
CA ARG A 48 -11.65 -6.45 2.22
C ARG A 48 -13.11 -6.03 2.03
N ASP A 49 -13.41 -5.39 0.91
CA ASP A 49 -14.75 -4.90 0.55
C ASP A 49 -15.71 -6.03 0.15
N GLY A 50 -15.18 -7.16 -0.34
CA GLY A 50 -15.96 -8.34 -0.77
C GLY A 50 -16.22 -8.37 -2.27
#